data_AF-Q92ID1-F1
#
_entry.id   AF-Q92ID1-F1
#
_cell.length_a   1.000
_cell.length_b   1.000
_cell.length_c   1.000
_cell.angle_alpha   90.00
_cell.angle_beta   90.00
_cell.angle_gamma   90.00
#
_symmetry.space_group_name_H-M   'P 1'
#
loop_
_entity.id
_entity.type
_entity.pdbx_description
1 polymer ?
#
loop_
_entity_poly.entity_id
_entity_poly.type
_entity_poly.pdbx_seq_one_letter_code
_entity_poly.pdbx_strand_id
1 'polypeptide(L)'
;MILITPRKFILIKYVRKFIDWFEQTFVSRLNNRNKGAIVLVMQRLHTDDLSGYLLNNSNSWHHLKILAISIQDYSFKLMNKEYQYLSGQVIRQLLKNLLIV
;
A
#
# COMPACT_ATOMS: atom_id res chain seq x y z
N MET A 1 -4.01 6.29 -12.98
CA MET A 1 -3.46 5.63 -11.78
C MET A 1 -2.46 6.57 -11.15
N ILE A 2 -2.53 6.79 -9.84
CA ILE A 2 -1.58 7.66 -9.15
C ILE A 2 -0.96 6.84 -8.01
N LEU A 3 0.37 6.73 -8.03
CA LEU A 3 1.16 5.96 -7.07
C LEU A 3 1.72 6.89 -6.00
N ILE A 4 1.55 6.53 -4.72
CA ILE A 4 2.15 7.25 -3.59
C ILE A 4 3.14 6.32 -2.88
N THR A 5 4.38 6.79 -2.70
CA THR A 5 5.42 6.12 -1.89
C THR A 5 6.00 7.08 -0.85
N PRO A 6 5.48 7.10 0.39
CA PRO A 6 6.02 7.97 1.42
C PRO A 6 7.35 7.39 1.95
N ARG A 7 8.47 8.06 1.64
CA ARG A 7 9.82 7.60 2.06
C ARG A 7 10.25 8.06 3.46
N LYS A 8 9.53 8.99 4.11
CA LYS A 8 9.86 9.51 5.46
C LYS A 8 8.60 9.92 6.22
N PHE A 9 8.04 9.03 7.04
CA PHE A 9 6.90 9.34 7.92
C PHE A 9 7.00 8.58 9.26
N ILE A 10 7.96 8.95 10.10
CA ILE A 10 8.17 8.35 11.44
C ILE A 10 7.48 9.14 12.56
N LEU A 11 7.11 10.41 12.30
CA LEU A 11 6.55 11.31 13.31
C LEU A 11 5.03 11.41 13.18
N ILE A 12 4.31 10.97 14.23
CA ILE A 12 2.83 11.06 14.38
C ILE A 12 2.30 12.47 14.02
N LYS A 13 3.08 13.52 14.34
CA LYS A 13 2.76 14.92 14.03
C LYS A 13 2.45 15.17 12.54
N TYR A 14 3.06 14.44 11.63
CA TYR A 14 2.86 14.65 10.19
C TYR A 14 1.73 13.78 9.63
N VAL A 15 1.38 12.68 10.30
CA VAL A 15 0.39 11.71 9.81
C VAL A 15 -0.94 12.38 9.50
N ARG A 16 -1.47 13.21 10.42
CA ARG A 16 -2.72 13.95 10.20
C ARG A 16 -2.64 14.88 8.99
N LYS A 17 -1.56 15.69 8.88
CA LYS A 17 -1.36 16.58 7.73
C LYS A 17 -1.33 15.82 6.39
N PHE A 18 -0.78 14.62 6.39
CA PHE A 18 -0.71 13.79 5.20
C PHE A 18 -2.06 13.17 4.83
N ILE A 19 -2.85 12.75 5.84
CA ILE A 19 -4.23 12.32 5.65
C ILE A 19 -5.07 13.48 5.09
N ASP A 20 -4.99 14.67 5.69
CA ASP A 20 -5.72 15.86 5.24
C ASP A 20 -5.37 16.21 3.78
N TRP A 21 -4.07 16.22 3.46
CA TRP A 21 -3.61 16.43 2.08
C TRP A 21 -4.12 15.34 1.13
N PHE A 22 -4.11 14.07 1.55
CA PHE A 22 -4.60 12.96 0.75
C PHE A 22 -6.08 13.17 0.40
N GLU A 23 -6.93 13.43 1.38
CA GLU A 23 -8.38 13.57 1.18
C GLU A 23 -8.73 14.82 0.37
N GLN A 24 -8.12 15.96 0.67
CA GLN A 24 -8.51 17.24 0.07
C GLN A 24 -7.86 17.48 -1.29
N THR A 25 -6.58 17.11 -1.42
CA THR A 25 -5.77 17.47 -2.60
C THR A 25 -5.50 16.28 -3.51
N PHE A 26 -5.18 15.11 -2.96
CA PHE A 26 -4.81 13.98 -3.80
C PHE A 26 -6.02 13.31 -4.44
N VAL A 27 -7.05 13.02 -3.66
CA VAL A 27 -8.28 12.38 -4.14
C VAL A 27 -9.01 13.26 -5.15
N SER A 28 -8.94 14.59 -5.02
CA SER A 28 -9.54 15.53 -5.97
C SER A 28 -8.87 15.53 -7.34
N ARG A 29 -7.60 15.10 -7.44
CA ARG A 29 -6.88 14.96 -8.73
C ARG A 29 -7.28 13.72 -9.53
N LEU A 30 -8.11 12.84 -8.97
CA LEU A 30 -8.64 11.70 -9.70
C LEU A 30 -9.72 12.17 -10.69
N ASN A 31 -9.32 12.44 -11.94
CA ASN A 31 -10.17 13.00 -13.00
C ASN A 31 -11.53 12.30 -13.18
N ASN A 32 -11.60 10.98 -12.98
CA ASN A 32 -12.84 10.23 -13.00
C ASN A 32 -12.86 9.26 -11.82
N ARG A 33 -13.73 9.50 -10.84
CA ARG A 33 -13.84 8.66 -9.64
C ARG A 33 -14.43 7.27 -9.90
N ASN A 34 -15.20 7.11 -10.98
CA ASN A 34 -15.84 5.84 -11.32
C ASN A 34 -14.91 4.92 -12.13
N LYS A 35 -13.93 5.49 -12.85
CA LYS A 35 -12.98 4.73 -13.69
C LYS A 35 -11.53 4.80 -13.21
N GLY A 36 -11.22 5.76 -12.36
CA GLY A 36 -9.87 5.98 -11.83
C GLY A 36 -9.57 5.03 -10.67
N ALA A 37 -8.30 4.67 -10.53
CA ALA A 37 -7.81 3.88 -9.42
C ALA A 37 -6.68 4.62 -8.69
N ILE A 38 -6.67 4.49 -7.36
CA ILE A 38 -5.59 4.93 -6.49
C ILE A 38 -4.86 3.69 -6.00
N VAL A 39 -3.54 3.70 -6.12
CA VAL A 39 -2.68 2.62 -5.64
C VAL A 39 -1.72 3.20 -4.61
N LEU A 40 -1.87 2.77 -3.36
CA LEU A 40 -0.99 3.16 -2.26
C LEU A 40 0.05 2.07 -2.02
N VAL A 41 1.32 2.41 -2.19
CA VAL A 41 2.44 1.49 -1.92
C VAL A 41 3.31 2.08 -0.86
N MET A 42 3.26 1.50 0.33
CA MET A 42 4.05 1.98 1.45
C MET A 42 4.49 0.83 2.35
N GLN A 43 5.61 1.03 3.03
CA GLN A 43 5.94 0.24 4.21
C GLN A 43 5.13 0.81 5.38
N ARG A 44 4.45 -0.06 6.14
CA ARG A 44 3.76 0.33 7.38
C ARG A 44 4.76 0.90 8.37
N LEU A 45 4.48 2.09 8.88
CA LEU A 45 5.35 2.79 9.84
C LEU A 45 4.68 2.95 11.22
N HIS A 46 3.35 3.04 11.26
CA HIS A 46 2.57 3.16 12.50
C HIS A 46 1.17 2.58 12.28
N THR A 47 0.47 2.16 13.34
CA THR A 47 -0.91 1.66 13.23
C THR A 47 -1.84 2.70 12.60
N ASP A 48 -1.63 3.96 12.97
CA ASP A 48 -2.43 5.11 12.55
C ASP A 48 -1.89 5.81 11.28
N ASP A 49 -0.92 5.21 10.58
CA ASP A 49 -0.46 5.77 9.30
C ASP A 49 -1.57 5.82 8.24
N LEU A 50 -1.31 6.44 7.08
CA LEU A 50 -2.34 6.61 6.03
C LEU A 50 -3.02 5.28 5.65
N SER A 51 -2.26 4.19 5.53
CA SER A 51 -2.86 2.89 5.21
C SER A 51 -3.77 2.38 6.33
N GLY A 52 -3.41 2.61 7.59
CA GLY A 52 -4.26 2.28 8.73
C GLY A 52 -5.53 3.09 8.76
N TYR A 53 -5.42 4.39 8.57
CA TYR A 53 -6.55 5.30 8.44
C TYR A 53 -7.51 4.84 7.33
N LEU A 54 -6.99 4.55 6.13
CA LEU A 54 -7.81 4.14 4.98
C LEU A 54 -8.51 2.79 5.19
N LEU A 55 -7.82 1.81 5.79
CA LEU A 55 -8.39 0.50 6.09
C LEU A 55 -9.42 0.54 7.22
N ASN A 56 -9.26 1.46 8.18
CA ASN A 56 -10.21 1.61 9.29
C ASN A 56 -11.46 2.39 8.88
N ASN A 57 -11.35 3.31 7.92
CA ASN A 57 -12.42 4.23 7.56
C ASN A 57 -13.19 3.83 6.29
N SER A 58 -12.75 2.79 5.57
CA SER A 58 -13.42 2.34 4.33
C SER A 58 -13.15 0.88 4.00
N ASN A 59 -14.20 0.18 3.57
CA ASN A 59 -14.12 -1.19 3.04
C ASN A 59 -13.84 -1.23 1.52
N SER A 60 -13.64 -0.08 0.88
CA SER A 60 -13.43 0.01 -0.58
C SER A 60 -11.99 -0.28 -1.01
N TRP A 61 -11.09 -0.56 -0.07
CA TRP A 61 -9.68 -0.81 -0.34
C TRP A 61 -9.37 -2.31 -0.45
N HIS A 62 -8.76 -2.70 -1.55
CA HIS A 62 -8.13 -4.01 -1.67
C HIS A 62 -6.75 -3.96 -1.00
N HIS A 63 -6.60 -4.70 0.11
CA HIS A 63 -5.37 -4.70 0.89
C HIS A 63 -4.49 -5.92 0.55
N LEU A 64 -3.28 -5.65 0.07
CA LEU A 64 -2.24 -6.66 -0.11
C LEU A 64 -1.08 -6.38 0.85
N LYS A 65 -0.85 -7.29 1.80
CA LYS A 65 0.26 -7.23 2.75
C LYS A 65 1.34 -8.23 2.34
N ILE A 66 2.55 -7.73 2.09
CA ILE A 66 3.71 -8.56 1.73
C ILE A 66 4.78 -8.36 2.80
N LEU A 67 5.20 -9.45 3.44
CA LEU A 67 6.13 -9.45 4.59
C LEU A 67 7.58 -9.45 4.13
N ALA A 68 8.38 -8.45 4.51
CA ALA A 68 9.80 -8.34 4.10
C ALA A 68 10.60 -9.66 4.23
N ILE A 69 10.29 -10.43 5.27
CA ILE A 69 10.68 -11.82 5.47
C ILE A 69 9.42 -12.61 5.79
N SER A 70 9.18 -13.70 5.08
CA SER A 70 8.03 -14.57 5.31
C SER A 70 8.18 -15.34 6.62
N ILE A 71 7.19 -15.23 7.51
CA ILE A 71 7.20 -15.94 8.80
C ILE A 71 6.60 -17.35 8.65
N GLN A 72 5.75 -17.52 7.64
CA GLN A 72 5.07 -18.77 7.30
C GLN A 72 4.92 -18.85 5.78
N ASP A 73 4.54 -20.03 5.30
CA ASP A 73 4.19 -20.21 3.90
C ASP A 73 2.88 -19.47 3.59
N TYR A 74 2.86 -18.67 2.53
CA TYR A 74 1.65 -18.03 2.05
C TYR A 74 1.68 -17.81 0.54
N SER A 75 0.51 -17.80 -0.07
CA SER A 75 0.33 -17.40 -1.46
C SER A 75 -0.63 -16.24 -1.58
N PHE A 76 -0.46 -15.45 -2.64
CA PHE A 76 -1.45 -14.46 -3.04
C PHE A 76 -1.53 -14.38 -4.55
N LYS A 77 -2.72 -14.02 -5.03
CA LYS A 77 -2.98 -13.79 -6.44
C LYS A 77 -2.95 -12.30 -6.73
N LEU A 78 -2.16 -11.91 -7.73
CA LEU A 78 -2.16 -10.56 -8.27
C LEU A 78 -2.44 -10.65 -9.77
N MET A 79 -3.59 -10.10 -10.17
CA MET A 79 -4.12 -10.23 -11.53
C MET A 79 -4.17 -11.71 -11.97
N ASN A 80 -3.38 -12.09 -12.97
CA ASN A 80 -3.35 -13.42 -13.56
C ASN A 80 -2.16 -14.26 -13.08
N LYS A 81 -1.41 -13.77 -12.08
CA LYS A 81 -0.24 -14.44 -11.53
C LYS A 81 -0.47 -14.81 -10.07
N GLU A 82 -0.04 -16.00 -9.71
CA GLU A 82 0.02 -16.45 -8.33
C GLU A 82 1.46 -16.37 -7.84
N TYR A 83 1.63 -15.84 -6.64
CA TYR A 83 2.91 -15.71 -5.97
C TYR A 83 2.89 -16.59 -4.73
N GLN A 84 3.91 -17.41 -4.57
CA GLN A 84 4.10 -18.26 -3.40
C GLN A 84 5.37 -17.85 -2.67
N TYR A 85 5.27 -17.78 -1.35
CA TYR A 85 6.37 -17.46 -0.45
C TYR A 85 6.47 -18.57 0.57
N LEU A 86 7.67 -19.14 0.72
CA LEU A 86 7.98 -20.08 1.78
C LEU A 86 8.48 -19.32 3.02
N SER A 87 8.32 -19.91 4.19
CA SER A 87 8.86 -19.42 5.44
C SER A 87 10.37 -19.19 5.34
N GLY A 88 10.84 -18.07 5.89
CA GLY A 88 12.23 -17.62 5.83
C GLY A 88 12.66 -16.95 4.53
N GLN A 89 11.84 -16.95 3.48
CA GLN A 89 12.20 -16.27 2.23
C GLN A 89 12.18 -14.74 2.37
N VAL A 90 13.21 -14.10 1.80
CA VAL A 90 13.35 -12.64 1.76
C VAL A 90 12.72 -12.08 0.47
N ILE A 91 11.83 -11.09 0.60
CA ILE A 91 11.14 -10.47 -0.55
C ILE A 91 12.08 -9.84 -1.57
N ARG A 92 13.30 -9.45 -1.16
CA ARG A 92 14.25 -8.67 -1.99
C ARG A 92 14.58 -9.35 -3.33
N GLN A 93 14.44 -10.67 -3.44
CA GLN A 93 14.62 -11.41 -4.69
C GLN A 93 13.49 -11.15 -5.72
N LEU A 94 12.27 -10.86 -5.26
CA LEU A 94 11.05 -10.81 -6.08
C LEU A 94 10.63 -9.38 -6.48
N LEU A 95 10.95 -8.36 -5.66
CA LEU A 95 10.62 -6.96 -5.97
C LEU A 95 11.42 -6.37 -7.14
N LYS A 96 12.53 -6.98 -7.57
CA LYS A 96 13.20 -6.59 -8.82
C LYS A 96 12.31 -6.79 -10.06
N ASN A 97 11.35 -7.71 -9.97
CA ASN A 97 10.43 -8.06 -11.05
C ASN A 97 9.00 -7.56 -10.80
N LEU A 98 8.72 -6.97 -9.63
CA LEU A 98 7.44 -6.34 -9.35
C LEU A 98 7.50 -4.90 -9.86
N LEU A 99 7.38 -4.74 -11.17
CA LEU A 99 7.01 -3.46 -11.76
C LEU A 99 5.59 -3.17 -11.26
N ILE A 100 5.48 -2.40 -10.18
CA ILE A 100 4.20 -1.81 -9.80
C ILE A 100 3.98 -0.70 -10.84
N VAL A 101 3.33 -1.07 -11.95
CA VAL A 101 2.71 -0.12 -12.86
C VAL A 101 1.54 0.48 -12.12
#